data_AF-A0A1T4LIQ8-F1
#
_entry.id   AF-A0A1T4LIQ8-F1
#
_cell.length_a   1.000
_cell.length_b   1.000
_cell.length_c   1.000
_cell.angle_alpha   90.00
_cell.angle_beta   90.00
_cell.angle_gamma   90.00
#
_symmetry.space_group_name_H-M   'P 1'
#
loop_
_entity.id
_entity.type
_entity.pdbx_description
1 polymer ?
#
loop_
_entity_poly.entity_id
_entity_poly.type
_entity_poly.pdbx_seq_one_letter_code
_entity_poly.pdbx_strand_id
1 'polypeptide(L)' 'MGAPRSPTGGPATTDPPKPSPPEKPLPGDCCDGGCDPCVQDIYAEELEAYEQDLRRWKERAGRGGAAGGEAAGG' A
#
# COMPACT_ATOMS: atom_id res chain seq x y z
N MET A 1 -5.35 45.44 -4.95
CA MET A 1 -5.12 45.08 -3.52
C MET A 1 -6.44 44.55 -2.98
N GLY A 2 -6.71 43.29 -2.66
CA GLY A 2 -6.05 41.97 -2.63
C GLY A 2 -7.18 40.99 -2.23
N ALA A 3 -7.09 39.71 -2.63
CA ALA A 3 -8.16 38.69 -2.64
C ALA A 3 -8.86 38.40 -1.28
N PRO A 4 -9.91 37.55 -1.28
CA PRO A 4 -9.69 36.28 -0.59
C PRO A 4 -9.67 35.09 -1.54
N ARG A 5 -8.70 34.21 -1.28
CA ARG A 5 -8.39 32.99 -2.01
C ARG A 5 -9.46 31.95 -1.68
N SER A 6 -9.99 31.28 -2.71
CA SER A 6 -10.94 30.18 -2.56
C SER A 6 -10.42 29.12 -1.59
N PRO A 7 -11.23 28.65 -0.62
CA PRO A 7 -10.86 27.49 0.17
C PRO A 7 -11.14 26.24 -0.68
N THR A 8 -10.16 25.76 -1.44
CA THR A 8 -10.21 24.40 -1.98
C THR A 8 -9.87 23.42 -0.85
N GLY A 9 -10.78 23.31 0.11
CA GLY A 9 -10.78 22.26 1.13
C GLY A 9 -11.83 21.23 0.76
N GLY A 10 -11.54 20.39 -0.23
CA GLY A 10 -12.32 19.16 -0.40
C GLY A 10 -12.08 18.27 0.82
N PRO A 11 -13.11 17.62 1.41
CA PRO A 11 -12.92 16.76 2.57
C PRO A 11 -12.07 15.57 2.13
N ALA A 12 -10.77 15.63 2.46
CA ALA A 12 -9.94 14.45 2.51
C ALA A 12 -10.55 13.54 3.57
N THR A 13 -11.34 12.57 3.10
CA THR A 13 -11.83 11.46 3.92
C THR A 13 -10.66 10.96 4.74
N THR A 14 -10.80 11.08 6.06
CA THR A 14 -9.76 10.79 7.06
C THR A 14 -9.59 9.27 7.26
N ASP A 15 -9.93 8.45 6.28
CA ASP A 15 -9.61 7.02 6.31
C ASP A 15 -8.35 6.80 5.47
N PRO A 16 -7.32 6.13 6.03
CA PRO A 16 -6.12 5.81 5.26
C PRO A 16 -6.50 4.92 4.07
N PRO A 17 -5.88 5.15 2.90
CA PRO A 17 -6.13 4.32 1.73
C PRO A 17 -5.86 2.84 2.03
N LYS A 18 -6.52 1.96 1.26
CA LYS A 18 -6.30 0.52 1.39
C LYS A 18 -4.80 0.22 1.17
N PRO A 19 -4.16 -0.62 2.00
CA PRO A 19 -2.79 -1.01 1.70
C PRO A 19 -2.74 -1.74 0.35
N SER A 20 -1.64 -1.57 -0.39
CA SER A 20 -1.39 -2.31 -1.64
C SER A 20 -0.53 -3.54 -1.34
N PRO A 21 -0.82 -4.69 -1.98
CA PRO A 21 -0.01 -5.89 -1.78
C PRO A 21 1.41 -5.65 -2.29
N PRO A 22 2.42 -6.27 -1.65
CA PRO A 22 3.79 -6.21 -2.17
C PRO A 22 3.85 -6.85 -3.56
N GLU A 23 4.74 -6.33 -4.39
CA GLU A 23 4.97 -6.87 -5.73
C GLU A 23 5.61 -8.25 -5.61
N LYS A 24 5.04 -9.23 -6.32
CA LYS A 24 5.59 -10.59 -6.30
C LYS A 24 6.93 -10.58 -7.02
N PRO A 25 8.01 -11.10 -6.41
CA PRO A 25 9.29 -11.22 -7.08
C PRO A 25 9.14 -12.08 -8.33
N LEU A 26 9.83 -11.67 -9.40
CA LEU A 26 9.86 -12.45 -10.63
C LEU A 26 10.69 -13.72 -10.42
N PRO A 27 10.42 -14.80 -11.18
CA PRO A 27 11.25 -15.99 -11.13
C PRO A 27 12.73 -15.73 -11.43
N GLY A 28 13.04 -14.67 -12.18
CA GLY A 28 14.42 -14.24 -12.48
C GLY A 28 15.12 -13.45 -11.36
N ASP A 29 14.37 -12.92 -10.39
CA ASP A 29 14.91 -12.31 -9.16
C ASP A 29 15.23 -13.36 -8.09
N CYS A 30 14.59 -14.54 -8.19
CA CYS A 30 14.89 -15.66 -7.32
C CYS A 30 16.24 -16.29 -7.72
N CYS A 31 17.28 -16.00 -6.95
CA CYS A 31 18.59 -16.61 -7.14
C CYS A 31 18.67 -18.09 -6.68
N ASP A 32 17.54 -18.74 -6.36
CA ASP A 32 17.41 -20.13 -5.86
C ASP A 32 18.40 -20.52 -4.73
N GLY A 33 18.77 -19.54 -3.90
CA GLY A 33 19.73 -19.72 -2.79
C GLY A 33 21.11 -19.09 -3.01
N GLY A 34 21.32 -18.36 -4.10
CA GLY A 34 22.56 -17.61 -4.37
C GLY A 34 22.63 -16.20 -3.75
N CYS A 35 21.51 -15.66 -3.28
CA CYS A 35 21.39 -14.28 -2.78
C CYS A 35 20.91 -14.30 -1.32
N ASP A 36 21.61 -13.58 -0.43
CA ASP A 36 21.26 -13.39 0.99
C ASP A 36 21.12 -11.88 1.27
N PRO A 37 19.96 -11.40 1.75
CA PRO A 37 18.75 -12.17 2.08
C PRO A 37 18.01 -12.70 0.84
N CYS A 38 17.36 -13.86 0.98
CA CYS A 38 16.54 -14.46 -0.07
C CYS A 38 15.36 -13.54 -0.41
N VAL A 39 15.15 -13.23 -1.69
CA VAL A 39 14.04 -12.36 -2.13
C VAL A 39 12.67 -12.89 -1.71
N GLN A 40 12.53 -14.21 -1.63
CA GLN A 40 11.31 -14.86 -1.17
C GLN A 40 11.06 -14.62 0.32
N ASP A 41 12.11 -14.54 1.13
CA ASP A 41 11.99 -14.28 2.56
C ASP A 41 11.56 -12.83 2.80
N ILE A 42 12.20 -11.88 2.11
CA ILE A 42 11.81 -10.45 2.17
C ILE A 42 10.34 -10.29 1.74
N TYR A 43 9.95 -10.91 0.63
CA TYR A 43 8.58 -10.86 0.15
C TYR A 43 7.59 -11.45 1.15
N ALA A 44 7.95 -12.55 1.82
CA ALA A 44 7.10 -13.17 2.84
C ALA A 44 6.90 -12.24 4.05
N GLU A 45 7.96 -11.58 4.53
CA GLU A 45 7.88 -10.60 5.62
C GLU A 45 7.00 -9.40 5.25
N GLU A 46 7.19 -8.83 4.04
CA GLU A 46 6.36 -7.74 3.54
C GLU A 46 4.90 -8.14 3.36
N LEU A 47 4.65 -9.37 2.88
CA LEU A 47 3.31 -9.91 2.71
C LEU A 47 2.61 -10.07 4.07
N GLU A 48 3.30 -10.55 5.09
CA GLU A 48 2.74 -10.66 6.44
C GLU A 48 2.37 -9.28 7.00
N ALA A 49 3.24 -8.27 6.84
CA ALA A 49 2.96 -6.89 7.24
C ALA A 49 1.74 -6.33 6.50
N TYR A 50 1.67 -6.56 5.19
CA TYR A 50 0.53 -6.19 4.35
C TYR A 50 -0.79 -6.80 4.85
N GLU A 51 -0.80 -8.09 5.17
CA GLU A 51 -2.00 -8.78 5.65
C GLU A 51 -2.48 -8.23 7.00
N GLN A 52 -1.55 -7.92 7.90
CA GLN A 52 -1.86 -7.30 9.19
C GLN A 52 -2.49 -5.91 9.01
N ASP A 53 -1.90 -5.08 8.14
CA ASP A 53 -2.42 -3.74 7.87
C ASP A 53 -3.73 -3.78 7.10
N LEU A 54 -3.90 -4.73 6.19
CA LEU A 54 -5.14 -4.96 5.49
C LEU A 54 -6.25 -5.38 6.45
N ARG A 55 -5.95 -6.20 7.47
CA ARG A 55 -6.92 -6.58 8.50
C ARG A 55 -7.38 -5.37 9.31
N ARG A 56 -6.43 -4.57 9.81
CA ARG A 56 -6.72 -3.33 10.55
C ARG A 56 -7.50 -2.34 9.69
N TRP A 57 -7.14 -2.23 8.42
CA TRP A 57 -7.85 -1.40 7.46
C TRP A 57 -9.27 -1.91 7.25
N LYS A 58 -9.50 -3.22 7.05
CA LYS A 58 -10.86 -3.80 6.88
C LYS A 58 -11.78 -3.50 8.07
N GLU A 59 -11.26 -3.55 9.30
CA GLU A 59 -12.01 -3.23 10.53
C GLU A 59 -12.46 -1.76 10.57
N ARG A 60 -11.66 -0.84 9.99
CA ARG A 60 -11.97 0.59 9.86
C ARG A 60 -12.83 0.90 8.63
N ALA A 61 -12.51 0.30 7.48
CA ALA A 61 -13.17 0.49 6.19
C ALA A 61 -14.64 0.06 6.21
N GLY A 62 -15.02 -0.89 7.07
CA GLY A 62 -16.43 -1.19 7.37
C GLY A 62 -17.23 0.02 7.89
N ARG A 63 -16.56 1.12 8.26
CA ARG A 63 -17.16 2.40 8.68
C ARG A 63 -16.91 3.56 7.71
N GLY A 64 -16.11 3.40 6.64
CA GLY A 64 -15.89 4.46 5.66
C GLY A 64 -14.73 4.27 4.68
N GLY A 65 -15.03 3.73 3.49
CA GLY A 65 -14.45 4.21 2.23
C GLY A 65 -13.07 3.69 1.78
N ALA A 66 -13.09 2.91 0.69
CA ALA A 66 -11.91 2.51 -0.07
C ALA A 66 -11.46 3.58 -1.08
N ALA A 67 -10.17 3.87 -1.09
CA ALA A 67 -9.43 4.37 -2.26
C ALA A 67 -7.95 4.00 -2.12
N GLY A 68 -7.28 3.74 -3.24
CA GLY A 68 -5.82 3.69 -3.30
C GLY A 68 -5.23 2.29 -3.37
N GLY A 69 -5.13 1.76 -4.58
CA GLY A 69 -4.24 0.66 -4.91
C GLY A 69 -3.89 0.73 -6.38
N GLU A 70 -3.19 1.79 -6.77
CA GLU A 70 -2.69 2.00 -8.13
C GLU A 70 -1.21 2.40 -8.05
N ALA A 71 -0.34 1.47 -8.47
CA ALA A 71 1.08 1.54 -8.86
C ALA A 71 1.73 0.21 -8.45
N ALA A 72 2.48 -0.52 -9.28
CA ALA A 72 3.36 -0.08 -10.35
C ALA A 72 3.46 -1.11 -11.51
N GLY A 73 4.06 -0.67 -12.61
CA GLY A 73 4.53 -1.54 -13.70
C GLY A 73 4.38 -0.92 -15.09
N GLY A 74 5.36 -0.13 -15.53
CA GLY A 74 5.48 0.42 -16.88
C GLY A 74 6.93 0.42 -17.34
#